data_AF-A0A1D7VU09-F1
#
_entry.id   AF-A0A1D7VU09-F1
#
_cell.length_a   1.000
_cell.length_b   1.000
_cell.length_c   1.000
_cell.angle_alpha   90.00
_cell.angle_beta   90.00
_cell.angle_gamma   90.00
#
_symmetry.space_group_name_H-M   'P 1'
#
loop_
_entity.id
_entity.type
_entity.pdbx_description
1 polymer ?
#
loop_
_entity_poly.entity_id
_entity_poly.type
_entity_poly.pdbx_seq_one_letter_code
_entity_poly.pdbx_strand_id
1 'polypeptide(L)'
;MTQREQNPAATAFDDLHSRHAAGLTRQAYLLTGRPELARRAVERGFRLAWQRWPQVAVDPDPAGWVRATVHEGALTPWQRLLPWLRTARTAQEVPPSVAPADRALLTAVLRLPAPYRRMLVLHDGVGLGLYEAAIEVEASTPAAASRLAHARERVVAELSGRELAGGKLSRAESSRAESSRGGEQGTEEQGVEKWGADTAGDEGWRGRLAVLAATLEVAPPAVRQAAAPQRVTAQAVTPAAAAPLLRAESERSARRLTRVTFALTGLFALVTLSVAVVAPDRGAPPWQRPLVTAPVAPDGPVQPREARLLPEAR
;
A
#
# COMPACT_ATOMS: atom_id res chain seq x y z
N MET A 1 -23.42 5.90 39.42
CA MET A 1 -22.36 5.06 38.83
C MET A 1 -22.90 4.50 37.52
N THR A 2 -22.57 5.14 36.41
CA THR A 2 -23.11 4.79 35.09
C THR A 2 -22.45 3.51 34.59
N GLN A 3 -23.19 2.69 33.83
CA GLN A 3 -22.79 1.38 33.32
C GLN A 3 -21.45 1.37 32.53
N ARG A 4 -20.92 2.54 32.14
CA ARG A 4 -19.57 2.73 31.56
C ARG A 4 -18.44 2.47 32.55
N GLU A 5 -18.62 2.80 33.83
CA GLU A 5 -17.63 2.54 34.88
C GLU A 5 -17.44 1.03 35.16
N GLN A 6 -18.40 0.19 34.76
CA GLN A 6 -18.40 -1.25 35.03
C GLN A 6 -17.58 -2.06 34.01
N ASN A 7 -17.11 -1.45 32.92
CA ASN A 7 -16.25 -2.12 31.95
C ASN A 7 -15.08 -1.21 31.51
N PRO A 8 -13.96 -1.20 32.26
CA PRO A 8 -12.81 -0.36 31.94
C PRO A 8 -12.20 -0.71 30.58
N ALA A 9 -12.27 -1.99 30.17
CA ALA A 9 -11.79 -2.43 28.86
C ALA A 9 -12.61 -1.85 27.71
N ALA A 10 -13.95 -1.85 27.83
CA ALA A 10 -14.82 -1.23 26.83
C ALA A 10 -14.61 0.28 26.76
N THR A 11 -14.47 0.97 27.89
CA THR A 11 -14.22 2.42 27.92
C THR A 11 -12.87 2.76 27.26
N ALA A 12 -11.79 2.05 27.59
CA ALA A 12 -10.49 2.28 26.98
C ALA A 12 -10.48 1.97 25.47
N PHE A 13 -11.23 0.96 25.03
CA PHE A 13 -11.41 0.69 23.60
C PHE A 13 -12.22 1.78 22.89
N ASP A 14 -13.33 2.24 23.48
CA ASP A 14 -14.14 3.34 22.94
C ASP A 14 -13.31 4.62 22.79
N ASP A 15 -12.43 4.92 23.76
CA ASP A 15 -11.53 6.07 23.72
C ASP A 15 -10.47 5.92 22.62
N LEU A 16 -9.93 4.71 22.41
CA LEU A 16 -9.02 4.45 21.29
C LEU A 16 -9.74 4.62 19.95
N HIS A 17 -10.94 4.06 19.83
CA HIS A 17 -11.73 4.10 18.61
C HIS A 17 -12.12 5.54 18.24
N SER A 18 -12.72 6.27 19.17
CA SER A 18 -13.16 7.66 18.96
C SER A 18 -12.01 8.59 18.59
N ARG A 19 -10.83 8.41 19.18
CA ARG A 19 -9.64 9.21 18.87
C ARG A 19 -9.02 8.91 17.50
N HIS A 20 -8.95 7.64 17.10
CA HIS A 20 -8.10 7.26 15.96
C HIS A 20 -8.86 6.82 14.70
N ALA A 21 -10.14 6.44 14.78
CA ALA A 21 -10.86 5.89 13.64
C ALA A 21 -10.92 6.85 12.43
N ALA A 22 -11.17 8.13 12.66
CA ALA A 22 -11.24 9.12 11.58
C ALA A 22 -9.87 9.33 10.90
N GLY A 23 -8.80 9.48 11.67
CA GLY A 23 -7.43 9.61 11.15
C GLY A 23 -6.97 8.38 10.38
N LEU A 24 -7.22 7.19 10.93
CA LEU A 24 -6.90 5.92 10.26
C LEU A 24 -7.71 5.73 8.97
N THR A 25 -8.94 6.24 8.90
CA THR A 25 -9.75 6.19 7.67
C THR A 25 -9.14 7.08 6.58
N ARG A 26 -8.66 8.28 6.93
CA ARG A 26 -7.93 9.15 5.98
C ARG A 26 -6.64 8.51 5.48
N GLN A 27 -5.84 7.96 6.38
CA GLN A 27 -4.60 7.25 6.01
C GLN A 27 -4.91 6.06 5.08
N ALA A 28 -5.89 5.23 5.42
CA ALA A 28 -6.29 4.11 4.58
C ALA A 28 -6.85 4.57 3.21
N TYR A 29 -7.47 5.75 3.14
CA TYR A 29 -7.88 6.35 1.88
C TYR A 29 -6.67 6.79 1.03
N LEU A 30 -5.65 7.42 1.63
CA LEU A 30 -4.40 7.73 0.92
C LEU A 30 -3.70 6.46 0.37
N LEU A 31 -3.88 5.33 1.04
CA LEU A 31 -3.34 4.04 0.61
C LEU A 31 -4.18 3.33 -0.46
N THR A 32 -5.49 3.57 -0.53
CA THR A 32 -6.38 2.79 -1.41
C THR A 32 -6.99 3.60 -2.55
N GLY A 33 -7.14 4.91 -2.36
CA GLY A 33 -7.90 5.82 -3.21
C GLY A 33 -9.41 5.59 -3.18
N ARG A 34 -9.91 4.74 -2.25
CA ARG A 34 -11.29 4.25 -2.28
C ARG A 34 -11.90 4.33 -0.88
N PRO A 35 -12.96 5.13 -0.68
CA PRO A 35 -13.49 5.40 0.66
C PRO A 35 -14.07 4.13 1.31
N GLU A 36 -14.70 3.27 0.51
CA GLU A 36 -15.27 2.00 0.98
C GLU A 36 -14.21 0.98 1.42
N LEU A 37 -13.04 0.94 0.75
CA LEU A 37 -11.96 0.06 1.18
C LEU A 37 -11.28 0.59 2.43
N ALA A 38 -11.10 1.91 2.52
CA ALA A 38 -10.54 2.56 3.69
C ALA A 38 -11.35 2.27 4.95
N ARG A 39 -12.67 2.47 4.91
CA ARG A 39 -13.58 2.14 6.02
C ARG A 39 -13.50 0.69 6.44
N ARG A 40 -13.57 -0.24 5.47
CA ARG A 40 -13.52 -1.68 5.75
C ARG A 40 -12.20 -2.10 6.37
N ALA A 41 -11.08 -1.50 5.95
CA ALA A 41 -9.79 -1.75 6.56
C ALA A 41 -9.77 -1.31 8.03
N VAL A 42 -10.30 -0.12 8.31
CA VAL A 42 -10.42 0.43 9.68
C VAL A 42 -11.35 -0.41 10.56
N GLU A 43 -12.55 -0.72 10.09
CA GLU A 43 -13.51 -1.59 10.79
C GLU A 43 -12.88 -2.95 11.11
N ARG A 44 -12.14 -3.54 10.17
CA ARG A 44 -11.43 -4.79 10.39
C ARG A 44 -10.32 -4.64 11.42
N GLY A 45 -9.52 -3.59 11.34
CA GLY A 45 -8.44 -3.30 12.29
C GLY A 45 -8.97 -3.17 13.72
N PHE A 46 -10.00 -2.37 13.95
CA PHE A 46 -10.62 -2.23 15.27
C PHE A 46 -11.31 -3.50 15.76
N ARG A 47 -11.94 -4.28 14.85
CA ARG A 47 -12.49 -5.59 15.21
C ARG A 47 -11.40 -6.56 15.67
N LEU A 48 -10.25 -6.58 14.99
CA LEU A 48 -9.10 -7.39 15.38
C LEU A 48 -8.50 -6.90 16.71
N ALA A 49 -8.44 -5.59 16.92
CA ALA A 49 -7.97 -5.00 18.16
C ALA A 49 -8.86 -5.41 19.34
N TRP A 50 -10.19 -5.40 19.16
CA TRP A 50 -11.12 -5.87 20.19
C TRP A 50 -10.94 -7.37 20.50
N GLN A 51 -10.77 -8.21 19.46
CA GLN A 51 -10.51 -9.64 19.63
C GLN A 51 -9.20 -9.94 20.37
N ARG A 52 -8.21 -9.05 20.26
CA ARG A 52 -6.89 -9.15 20.88
C ARG A 52 -6.68 -8.07 21.95
N TRP A 53 -7.76 -7.62 22.58
CA TRP A 53 -7.72 -6.49 23.49
C TRP A 53 -6.73 -6.67 24.65
N PRO A 54 -6.60 -7.86 25.28
CA PRO A 54 -5.60 -8.05 26.35
C PRO A 54 -4.15 -7.78 25.91
N GLN A 55 -3.82 -8.02 24.64
CA GLN A 55 -2.50 -7.72 24.09
C GLN A 55 -2.36 -6.25 23.68
N VAL A 56 -3.40 -5.69 23.04
CA VAL A 56 -3.39 -4.31 22.55
C VAL A 56 -3.41 -3.29 23.68
N ALA A 57 -4.12 -3.59 24.77
CA ALA A 57 -4.24 -2.67 25.91
C ALA A 57 -2.93 -2.51 26.71
N VAL A 58 -2.01 -3.47 26.61
CA VAL A 58 -0.69 -3.41 27.27
C VAL A 58 0.43 -2.96 26.32
N ASP A 59 0.11 -2.76 25.05
CA ASP A 59 1.08 -2.30 24.05
C ASP A 59 1.49 -0.84 24.34
N PRO A 60 2.78 -0.48 24.19
CA PRO A 60 3.23 0.91 24.33
C PRO A 60 2.57 1.89 23.34
N ASP A 61 2.18 1.41 22.15
CA ASP A 61 1.45 2.17 21.13
C ASP A 61 0.26 1.36 20.58
N PRO A 62 -0.89 1.34 21.30
CA PRO A 62 -2.10 0.68 20.83
C PRO A 62 -2.62 1.25 19.51
N ALA A 63 -2.40 2.55 19.25
CA ALA A 63 -2.81 3.20 18.02
C ALA A 63 -1.95 2.75 16.83
N GLY A 64 -0.65 2.58 17.04
CA GLY A 64 0.29 2.01 16.07
C GLY A 64 -0.02 0.54 15.75
N TRP A 65 -0.40 -0.25 16.73
CA TRP A 65 -0.87 -1.62 16.50
C TRP A 65 -2.07 -1.63 15.54
N VAL A 66 -3.09 -0.80 15.81
CA VAL A 66 -4.26 -0.70 14.93
C VAL A 66 -3.85 -0.16 13.56
N ARG A 67 -3.01 0.88 13.50
CA ARG A 67 -2.51 1.47 12.24
C ARG A 67 -1.85 0.43 11.35
N ALA A 68 -0.95 -0.39 11.90
CA ALA A 68 -0.28 -1.47 11.17
C ALA A 68 -1.29 -2.46 10.58
N THR A 69 -2.28 -2.91 11.37
CA THR A 69 -3.33 -3.84 10.88
C THR A 69 -4.22 -3.21 9.80
N VAL A 70 -4.54 -1.92 9.94
CA VAL A 70 -5.34 -1.17 8.96
C VAL A 70 -4.56 -0.98 7.66
N HIS A 71 -3.28 -0.62 7.72
CA HIS A 71 -2.44 -0.42 6.54
C HIS A 71 -2.21 -1.72 5.77
N GLU A 72 -1.94 -2.81 6.49
CA GLU A 72 -1.83 -4.15 5.89
C GLU A 72 -3.14 -4.57 5.21
N GLY A 73 -4.26 -4.33 5.90
CA GLY A 73 -5.59 -4.50 5.33
C GLY A 73 -5.80 -3.64 4.08
N ALA A 74 -5.49 -2.35 4.12
CA ALA A 74 -5.71 -1.43 3.00
C ALA A 74 -4.93 -1.84 1.74
N LEU A 75 -3.75 -2.42 1.90
CA LEU A 75 -2.85 -2.76 0.80
C LEU A 75 -3.03 -4.19 0.29
N THR A 76 -3.86 -5.03 0.93
CA THR A 76 -3.96 -6.44 0.55
C THR A 76 -4.53 -6.62 -0.87
N PRO A 77 -3.84 -7.29 -1.80
CA PRO A 77 -4.20 -7.30 -3.23
C PRO A 77 -5.58 -7.87 -3.55
N TRP A 78 -6.02 -8.90 -2.81
CA TRP A 78 -7.30 -9.58 -3.07
C TRP A 78 -8.52 -8.69 -2.81
N GLN A 79 -8.38 -7.60 -2.05
CA GLN A 79 -9.47 -6.67 -1.82
C GLN A 79 -9.91 -5.94 -3.09
N ARG A 80 -9.01 -5.82 -4.07
CA ARG A 80 -9.31 -5.27 -5.40
C ARG A 80 -10.07 -6.25 -6.30
N LEU A 81 -10.04 -7.53 -5.96
CA LEU A 81 -10.65 -8.62 -6.75
C LEU A 81 -12.10 -8.93 -6.33
N LEU A 82 -12.57 -8.39 -5.20
CA LEU A 82 -13.92 -8.60 -4.68
C LEU A 82 -14.97 -8.07 -5.68
N PRO A 83 -15.88 -8.93 -6.20
CA PRO A 83 -16.81 -8.58 -7.28
C PRO A 83 -17.71 -7.37 -6.98
N TRP A 84 -18.22 -7.25 -5.76
CA TRP A 84 -19.09 -6.14 -5.33
C TRP A 84 -18.35 -4.81 -5.16
N LEU A 85 -17.01 -4.83 -5.14
CA LEU A 85 -16.18 -3.63 -5.19
C LEU A 85 -15.78 -3.27 -6.63
N ARG A 86 -16.13 -4.07 -7.65
CA ARG A 86 -15.85 -3.76 -9.06
C ARG A 86 -16.76 -2.66 -9.61
N THR A 87 -17.95 -2.48 -9.05
CA THR A 87 -18.87 -1.38 -9.40
C THR A 87 -18.35 -0.02 -8.97
N ALA A 88 -17.52 0.04 -7.93
CA ALA A 88 -16.81 1.25 -7.51
C ALA A 88 -15.49 1.47 -8.29
N ARG A 89 -15.21 0.70 -9.35
CA ARG A 89 -13.96 0.80 -10.13
C ARG A 89 -13.88 2.11 -10.91
N THR A 90 -15.03 2.76 -11.11
CA THR A 90 -15.19 4.01 -11.85
C THR A 90 -15.08 5.26 -10.97
N ALA A 91 -15.34 5.16 -9.66
CA ALA A 91 -15.32 6.30 -8.77
C ALA A 91 -13.96 6.43 -8.08
N GLN A 92 -12.97 6.93 -8.82
CA GLN A 92 -11.98 7.84 -8.23
C GLN A 92 -12.69 9.19 -7.99
N GLU A 93 -13.78 9.19 -7.23
CA GLU A 93 -14.47 10.42 -6.86
C GLU A 93 -13.74 10.97 -5.65
N VAL A 94 -12.60 11.60 -5.92
CA VAL A 94 -12.12 12.61 -4.98
C VAL A 94 -13.22 13.67 -4.97
N PRO A 95 -13.83 14.00 -3.81
CA PRO A 95 -14.88 14.98 -3.76
C PRO A 95 -14.46 16.27 -4.49
N PRO A 96 -15.36 16.93 -5.25
CA PRO A 96 -15.01 18.15 -5.97
C PRO A 96 -14.55 19.28 -5.03
N SER A 97 -14.88 19.18 -3.74
CA SER A 97 -14.43 20.08 -2.67
C SER A 97 -12.92 19.99 -2.37
N VAL A 98 -12.23 18.95 -2.83
CA VAL A 98 -10.77 18.86 -2.68
C VAL A 98 -10.09 19.73 -3.73
N ALA A 99 -9.15 20.56 -3.30
CA ALA A 99 -8.40 21.46 -4.17
C ALA A 99 -7.78 20.70 -5.36
N PRO A 100 -7.69 21.28 -6.57
CA PRO A 100 -7.09 20.62 -7.73
C PRO A 100 -5.66 20.13 -7.46
N ALA A 101 -4.86 20.88 -6.70
CA ALA A 101 -3.52 20.51 -6.30
C ALA A 101 -3.48 19.24 -5.42
N ASP A 102 -4.40 19.13 -4.46
CA ASP A 102 -4.52 17.97 -3.58
C ASP A 102 -5.00 16.73 -4.34
N ARG A 103 -5.90 16.92 -5.33
CA ARG A 103 -6.30 15.87 -6.27
C ARG A 103 -5.13 15.34 -7.10
N ALA A 104 -4.27 16.24 -7.59
CA ALA A 104 -3.07 15.88 -8.34
C ALA A 104 -2.07 15.12 -7.45
N LEU A 105 -1.83 15.58 -6.23
CA LEU A 105 -0.98 14.93 -5.24
C LEU A 105 -1.49 13.53 -4.89
N LEU A 106 -2.77 13.40 -4.55
CA LEU A 106 -3.39 12.11 -4.26
C LEU A 106 -3.24 11.15 -5.44
N THR A 107 -3.43 11.63 -6.66
CA THR A 107 -3.25 10.82 -7.86
C THR A 107 -1.80 10.36 -8.03
N ALA A 108 -0.83 11.23 -7.79
CA ALA A 108 0.60 10.88 -7.83
C ALA A 108 0.95 9.81 -6.78
N VAL A 109 0.48 9.98 -5.53
CA VAL A 109 0.68 9.02 -4.44
C VAL A 109 0.06 7.65 -4.78
N LEU A 110 -1.15 7.62 -5.35
CA LEU A 110 -1.82 6.37 -5.69
C LEU A 110 -1.19 5.61 -6.85
N ARG A 111 -0.36 6.25 -7.68
CA ARG A 111 0.44 5.60 -8.74
C ARG A 111 1.69 4.90 -8.20
N LEU A 112 2.11 5.20 -6.98
CA LEU A 112 3.23 4.50 -6.35
C LEU A 112 2.88 3.03 -6.07
N PRO A 113 3.83 2.09 -6.22
CA PRO A 113 3.65 0.74 -5.72
C PRO A 113 3.43 0.74 -4.19
N ALA A 114 2.65 -0.23 -3.71
CA ALA A 114 2.15 -0.28 -2.33
C ALA A 114 3.23 -0.07 -1.24
N PRO A 115 4.44 -0.66 -1.32
CA PRO A 115 5.46 -0.46 -0.27
C PRO A 115 5.96 0.98 -0.18
N TYR A 116 6.16 1.64 -1.32
CA TYR A 116 6.61 3.04 -1.39
C TYR A 116 5.52 3.99 -0.89
N ARG A 117 4.27 3.71 -1.29
CA ARG A 117 3.11 4.47 -0.83
C ARG A 117 2.92 4.37 0.69
N ARG A 118 3.05 3.18 1.27
CA ARG A 118 2.97 2.96 2.73
C ARG A 118 4.03 3.76 3.46
N MET A 119 5.29 3.66 3.00
CA MET A 119 6.41 4.38 3.57
C MET A 119 6.20 5.90 3.53
N LEU A 120 5.74 6.41 2.39
CA LEU A 120 5.49 7.84 2.21
C LEU A 120 4.36 8.34 3.12
N VAL A 121 3.25 7.60 3.21
CA VAL A 121 2.13 7.98 4.09
C VAL A 121 2.54 7.96 5.56
N LEU A 122 3.30 6.94 6.02
CA LEU A 122 3.76 6.88 7.41
C LEU A 122 4.70 8.05 7.75
N HIS A 123 5.70 8.31 6.91
CA HIS A 123 6.70 9.34 7.22
C HIS A 123 6.17 10.75 6.96
N ASP A 124 5.70 11.04 5.74
CA ASP A 124 5.36 12.41 5.33
C ASP A 124 3.87 12.74 5.56
N GLY A 125 3.00 11.74 5.71
CA GLY A 125 1.58 11.93 6.01
C GLY A 125 1.27 11.88 7.51
N VAL A 126 1.76 10.86 8.22
CA VAL A 126 1.51 10.67 9.65
C VAL A 126 2.57 11.37 10.51
N GLY A 127 3.78 11.59 9.98
CA GLY A 127 4.87 12.25 10.71
C GLY A 127 5.71 11.31 11.57
N LEU A 128 5.68 10.00 11.31
CA LEU A 128 6.55 9.05 12.02
C LEU A 128 8.01 9.32 11.67
N GLY A 129 8.89 9.15 12.66
CA GLY A 129 10.32 9.16 12.40
C GLY A 129 10.72 8.01 11.47
N LEU A 130 11.81 8.17 10.72
CA LEU A 130 12.27 7.16 9.76
C LEU A 130 12.49 5.78 10.40
N TYR A 131 13.03 5.74 11.63
CA TYR A 131 13.25 4.50 12.37
C TYR A 131 11.94 3.82 12.78
N GLU A 132 10.98 4.58 13.31
CA GLU A 132 9.66 4.07 13.71
C GLU A 132 8.89 3.54 12.51
N ALA A 133 8.90 4.29 11.40
CA ALA A 133 8.28 3.86 10.17
C ALA A 133 8.95 2.61 9.58
N ALA A 134 10.28 2.46 9.73
CA ALA A 134 11.00 1.25 9.32
C ALA A 134 10.56 0.02 10.12
N ILE A 135 10.40 0.16 11.44
CA ILE A 135 9.84 -0.89 12.31
C ILE A 135 8.44 -1.27 11.83
N GLU A 136 7.56 -0.29 11.60
CA GLU A 136 6.15 -0.54 11.25
C GLU A 136 5.97 -1.22 9.89
N VAL A 137 6.93 -1.06 8.97
CA VAL A 137 6.93 -1.77 7.67
C VAL A 137 7.85 -3.00 7.63
N GLU A 138 8.36 -3.42 8.79
CA GLU A 138 9.28 -4.56 8.94
C GLU A 138 10.47 -4.48 7.98
N ALA A 139 11.09 -3.30 7.88
CA ALA A 139 12.26 -3.05 7.06
C ALA A 139 13.43 -2.51 7.87
N SER A 140 14.64 -2.70 7.36
CA SER A 140 15.80 -2.00 7.90
C SER A 140 15.71 -0.50 7.61
N THR A 141 16.27 0.33 8.49
CA THR A 141 16.30 1.80 8.32
C THR A 141 16.87 2.23 6.96
N PRO A 142 17.96 1.64 6.43
CA PRO A 142 18.45 1.98 5.09
C PRO A 142 17.45 1.62 3.98
N ALA A 143 16.76 0.49 4.08
CA ALA A 143 15.75 0.11 3.10
C ALA A 143 14.53 1.05 3.14
N ALA A 144 14.11 1.46 4.33
CA ALA A 144 13.06 2.46 4.52
C ALA A 144 13.46 3.82 3.92
N ALA A 145 14.71 4.27 4.16
CA ALA A 145 15.25 5.49 3.60
C ALA A 145 15.24 5.48 2.07
N SER A 146 15.74 4.40 1.46
CA SER A 146 15.75 4.25 0.00
C SER A 146 14.34 4.21 -0.60
N ARG A 147 13.39 3.52 0.07
CA ARG A 147 11.99 3.53 -0.35
C ARG A 147 11.39 4.93 -0.27
N LEU A 148 11.66 5.68 0.79
CA LEU A 148 11.15 7.03 0.96
C LEU A 148 11.73 8.00 -0.07
N ALA A 149 13.03 7.95 -0.32
CA ALA A 149 13.70 8.76 -1.35
C ALA A 149 13.10 8.48 -2.73
N HIS A 150 12.99 7.20 -3.11
CA HIS A 150 12.38 6.81 -4.38
C HIS A 150 10.91 7.23 -4.50
N ALA A 151 10.14 7.12 -3.40
CA ALA A 151 8.75 7.57 -3.39
C ALA A 151 8.63 9.08 -3.65
N ARG A 152 9.48 9.88 -3.00
CA ARG A 152 9.52 11.34 -3.15
C ARG A 152 9.88 11.75 -4.57
N GLU A 153 10.93 11.17 -5.14
CA GLU A 153 11.34 11.41 -6.54
C GLU A 153 10.20 11.12 -7.52
N ARG A 154 9.50 9.99 -7.34
CA ARG A 154 8.40 9.60 -8.22
C ARG A 154 7.19 10.53 -8.09
N VAL A 155 6.89 11.03 -6.90
CA VAL A 155 5.82 12.01 -6.70
C VAL A 155 6.15 13.33 -7.37
N VAL A 156 7.36 13.86 -7.17
CA VAL A 156 7.82 15.09 -7.81
C VAL A 156 7.74 14.97 -9.33
N ALA A 157 8.26 13.88 -9.90
CA ALA A 157 8.22 13.64 -11.34
C ALA A 157 6.78 13.59 -11.91
N GLU A 158 5.83 12.97 -11.21
CA GLU A 158 4.43 12.90 -11.63
C GLU A 158 3.72 14.26 -11.54
N LEU A 159 4.07 15.08 -10.54
CA LEU A 159 3.51 16.42 -10.37
C LEU A 159 4.03 17.38 -11.44
N SER A 160 5.35 17.45 -11.65
CA SER A 160 5.94 18.28 -12.71
C SER A 160 5.46 17.88 -14.11
N GLY A 161 5.34 16.57 -14.37
CA GLY A 161 4.81 16.07 -15.64
C GLY A 161 3.37 16.53 -15.92
N ARG A 162 2.55 16.68 -14.88
CA ARG A 162 1.16 17.15 -14.99
C ARG A 162 1.07 18.65 -15.20
N GLU A 163 1.91 19.44 -14.52
CA GLU A 163 1.99 20.89 -14.77
C GLU A 163 2.35 21.19 -16.22
N LEU A 164 3.35 20.47 -16.75
CA LEU A 164 3.76 20.57 -18.15
C LEU A 164 2.64 20.16 -19.12
N ALA A 165 1.83 19.15 -18.78
CA ALA A 165 0.69 18.72 -19.58
C ALA A 165 -0.46 19.73 -19.55
N GLY A 166 -0.78 20.30 -18.38
CA GLY A 166 -1.81 21.32 -18.21
C GLY A 166 -1.50 22.60 -18.99
N GLY A 167 -0.23 23.04 -19.00
CA GLY A 167 0.22 24.19 -19.79
C GLY A 167 0.11 23.98 -21.31
N LYS A 168 0.32 22.75 -21.79
CA LYS A 168 0.14 22.40 -23.22
C LYS A 168 -1.34 22.42 -23.63
N LEU A 169 -2.22 21.91 -22.77
CA LEU A 169 -3.66 21.91 -23.02
C LEU A 169 -4.22 23.34 -23.04
N SER A 170 -3.85 24.15 -22.04
CA SER A 170 -4.24 25.57 -21.99
C SER A 170 -3.75 26.34 -23.23
N ARG A 171 -2.50 26.14 -23.69
CA ARG A 171 -1.99 26.78 -24.91
C ARG A 171 -2.71 26.32 -26.19
N ALA A 172 -3.11 25.05 -26.27
CA ALA A 172 -3.88 24.53 -27.41
C ALA A 172 -5.34 25.00 -27.40
N GLU A 173 -5.93 25.20 -26.22
CA GLU A 173 -7.26 25.78 -26.04
C GLU A 173 -7.26 27.28 -26.35
N SER A 174 -6.25 28.03 -25.90
CA SER A 174 -6.06 29.45 -26.26
C SER A 174 -5.87 29.62 -27.77
N SER A 175 -5.05 28.79 -28.43
CA SER A 175 -4.86 28.89 -29.89
C SER A 175 -6.12 28.49 -30.68
N ARG A 176 -6.92 27.55 -30.16
CA ARG A 176 -8.23 27.19 -30.73
C ARG A 176 -9.26 28.29 -30.51
N ALA A 177 -9.28 28.92 -29.34
CA ALA A 177 -10.15 30.06 -29.01
C ALA A 177 -9.78 31.32 -29.81
N GLU A 178 -8.50 31.54 -30.09
CA GLU A 178 -8.01 32.67 -30.89
C GLU A 178 -8.29 32.49 -32.39
N SER A 179 -8.23 31.24 -32.88
CA SER A 179 -8.69 30.87 -34.22
C SER A 179 -10.22 31.00 -34.40
N SER A 180 -10.98 30.96 -33.31
CA SER A 180 -12.44 31.11 -33.30
C SER A 180 -12.94 32.49 -32.84
N ARG A 181 -12.06 33.39 -32.38
CA ARG A 181 -12.39 34.77 -31.95
C ARG A 181 -12.29 35.83 -33.04
N GLY A 182 -12.59 35.45 -34.28
CA GLY A 182 -13.12 36.39 -35.27
C GLY A 182 -14.57 36.78 -34.90
N GLY A 183 -14.76 37.53 -33.81
CA GLY A 183 -16.07 38.00 -33.34
C GLY A 183 -16.28 37.87 -31.83
N GLU A 184 -16.25 39.02 -31.17
CA GLU A 184 -16.84 39.33 -29.86
C GLU A 184 -16.12 38.90 -28.55
N GLN A 185 -15.99 39.91 -27.69
CA GLN A 185 -15.33 39.96 -26.38
C GLN A 185 -16.33 39.64 -25.24
N GLY A 186 -15.79 39.28 -24.07
CA GLY A 186 -16.54 39.15 -22.80
C GLY A 186 -16.37 37.76 -22.16
N THR A 187 -15.27 37.49 -21.46
CA THR A 187 -15.07 37.64 -19.99
C THR A 187 -15.84 36.62 -19.15
N GLU A 188 -15.18 35.52 -18.78
CA GLU A 188 -15.14 34.98 -17.42
C GLU A 188 -14.09 33.85 -17.36
N GLU A 189 -12.83 34.22 -17.10
CA GLU A 189 -11.76 33.27 -16.78
C GLU A 189 -11.91 32.84 -15.32
N GLN A 190 -12.55 31.70 -15.08
CA GLN A 190 -12.44 31.02 -13.79
C GLN A 190 -11.03 30.43 -13.67
N GLY A 191 -10.29 30.95 -12.69
CA GLY A 191 -8.88 30.71 -12.47
C GLY A 191 -8.52 29.24 -12.49
N VAL A 192 -7.74 28.87 -13.52
CA VAL A 192 -6.77 27.78 -13.40
C VAL A 192 -5.85 28.21 -12.27
N GLU A 193 -6.11 27.71 -11.07
CA GLU A 193 -5.23 27.85 -9.91
C GLU A 193 -3.90 27.18 -10.26
N LYS A 194 -3.07 27.95 -10.96
CA LYS A 194 -1.69 27.68 -11.31
C LYS A 194 -1.03 27.22 -10.03
N TRP A 195 -0.35 26.07 -10.06
CA TRP A 195 0.51 25.65 -8.96
C TRP A 195 1.32 26.86 -8.53
N GLY A 196 0.95 27.40 -7.36
CA GLY A 196 1.39 28.71 -6.93
C GLY A 196 2.90 28.72 -6.89
N ALA A 197 3.49 29.56 -7.74
CA ALA A 197 4.92 29.87 -7.72
C ALA A 197 5.36 30.42 -6.35
N ASP A 198 4.41 30.75 -5.46
CA ASP A 198 4.64 31.21 -4.09
C ASP A 198 4.75 30.07 -3.05
N THR A 199 4.63 28.80 -3.46
CA THR A 199 4.97 27.61 -2.62
C THR A 199 6.26 26.92 -3.06
N ALA A 200 7.16 27.68 -3.70
CA ALA A 200 8.41 27.23 -4.29
C ALA A 200 9.46 26.79 -3.24
N GLY A 201 9.22 25.62 -2.68
CA GLY A 201 10.24 24.70 -2.19
C GLY A 201 9.80 23.29 -2.56
N ASP A 202 10.75 22.42 -2.88
CA ASP A 202 10.61 20.98 -3.22
C ASP A 202 9.83 20.15 -2.15
N GLU A 203 9.39 20.80 -1.07
CA GLU A 203 8.72 20.24 0.11
C GLU A 203 7.23 20.64 0.25
N GLY A 204 6.70 21.57 -0.55
CA GLY A 204 5.32 22.08 -0.39
C GLY A 204 4.23 21.00 -0.56
N TRP A 205 4.50 19.96 -1.35
CA TRP A 205 3.59 18.81 -1.47
C TRP A 205 3.59 17.90 -0.22
N ARG A 206 4.66 17.88 0.58
CA ARG A 206 4.70 17.09 1.84
C ARG A 206 3.76 17.70 2.87
N GLY A 207 3.79 19.02 3.02
CA GLY A 207 2.84 19.74 3.87
C GLY A 207 1.39 19.46 3.48
N ARG A 208 1.08 19.49 2.18
CA ARG A 208 -0.25 19.11 1.66
C ARG A 208 -0.60 17.65 1.93
N LEU A 209 0.35 16.71 1.80
CA LEU A 209 0.12 15.30 2.13
C LEU A 209 -0.21 15.12 3.61
N ALA A 210 0.50 15.80 4.50
CA ALA A 210 0.20 15.81 5.93
C ALA A 210 -1.18 16.42 6.22
N VAL A 211 -1.53 17.54 5.57
CA VAL A 211 -2.88 18.13 5.66
C VAL A 211 -3.93 17.14 5.18
N LEU A 212 -3.74 16.47 4.04
CA LEU A 212 -4.67 15.44 3.58
C LEU A 212 -4.79 14.27 4.57
N ALA A 213 -3.69 13.81 5.15
CA ALA A 213 -3.74 12.78 6.19
C ALA A 213 -4.50 13.26 7.45
N ALA A 214 -4.48 14.56 7.75
CA ALA A 214 -5.09 15.17 8.92
C ALA A 214 -6.55 15.60 8.72
N THR A 215 -6.94 16.10 7.54
CA THR A 215 -8.20 16.82 7.35
C THR A 215 -9.09 16.27 6.25
N LEU A 216 -8.58 15.38 5.39
CA LEU A 216 -9.35 14.89 4.24
C LEU A 216 -10.69 14.29 4.67
N GLU A 217 -11.77 14.87 4.17
CA GLU A 217 -13.09 14.34 4.45
C GLU A 217 -13.37 13.13 3.56
N VAL A 218 -13.36 11.94 4.16
CA VAL A 218 -13.70 10.70 3.46
C VAL A 218 -15.22 10.59 3.42
N ALA A 219 -15.84 11.04 2.33
CA ALA A 219 -17.29 11.14 2.15
C ALA A 219 -18.00 9.82 2.51
N PRO A 220 -19.04 9.83 3.38
CA PRO A 220 -19.80 8.62 3.75
C PRO A 220 -20.27 7.89 2.50
N PRO A 221 -20.50 6.56 2.53
CA PRO A 221 -21.06 5.89 1.37
C PRO A 221 -22.27 6.71 0.92
N ALA A 222 -22.39 6.96 -0.38
CA ALA A 222 -23.68 7.28 -0.96
C ALA A 222 -24.55 6.08 -0.58
N VAL A 223 -25.30 6.22 0.52
CA VAL A 223 -26.41 5.35 0.82
C VAL A 223 -27.31 5.58 -0.37
N ARG A 224 -27.18 4.72 -1.39
CA ARG A 224 -28.24 4.51 -2.36
C ARG A 224 -29.42 4.26 -1.45
N GLN A 225 -30.31 5.25 -1.31
CA GLN A 225 -31.53 5.11 -0.54
C GLN A 225 -32.13 3.82 -1.04
N ALA A 226 -31.96 2.75 -0.26
CA ALA A 226 -32.69 1.55 -0.49
C ALA A 226 -34.12 2.04 -0.36
N ALA A 227 -34.86 1.98 -1.48
CA ALA A 227 -36.28 2.22 -1.48
C ALA A 227 -36.84 1.60 -0.21
N ALA A 228 -37.57 2.41 0.57
CA ALA A 228 -38.10 2.06 1.88
C ALA A 228 -38.51 0.58 1.89
N PRO A 229 -38.10 -0.22 2.88
CA PRO A 229 -38.50 -1.62 2.91
C PRO A 229 -40.01 -1.66 2.83
N GLN A 230 -40.55 -2.15 1.70
CA GLN A 230 -41.94 -2.51 1.60
C GLN A 230 -42.22 -3.37 2.82
N ARG A 231 -43.16 -2.91 3.65
CA ARG A 231 -43.60 -3.60 4.86
C ARG A 231 -43.99 -5.01 4.45
N VAL A 232 -43.06 -5.95 4.59
CA VAL A 232 -43.36 -7.37 4.66
C VAL A 232 -44.07 -7.52 5.99
N THR A 233 -45.38 -7.65 5.92
CA THR A 233 -46.22 -8.00 7.07
C THR A 233 -45.59 -9.19 7.77
N ALA A 234 -45.23 -9.01 9.04
CA ALA A 234 -44.67 -10.04 9.88
C ALA A 234 -45.70 -11.18 9.99
N GLN A 235 -45.50 -12.23 9.20
CA GLN A 235 -46.15 -13.50 9.46
C GLN A 235 -45.45 -14.11 10.67
N ALA A 236 -46.22 -14.29 11.74
CA ALA A 236 -45.75 -14.86 12.99
C ALA A 236 -45.17 -16.26 12.74
N VAL A 237 -43.85 -16.38 12.78
CA VAL A 237 -43.15 -17.67 12.86
C VAL A 237 -42.88 -17.90 14.34
N THR A 238 -43.70 -18.76 14.95
CA THR A 238 -43.44 -19.38 16.25
C THR A 238 -42.08 -20.11 16.24
N PRO A 239 -41.20 -19.91 17.24
CA PRO A 239 -39.94 -20.62 17.30
C PRO A 239 -40.17 -21.99 17.96
N ALA A 240 -40.52 -22.98 17.15
CA ALA A 240 -40.45 -24.38 17.56
C ALA A 240 -39.50 -25.11 16.59
N ALA A 241 -38.41 -25.64 17.16
CA ALA A 241 -37.45 -26.53 16.52
C ALA A 241 -36.56 -25.96 15.39
N ALA A 242 -35.66 -25.03 15.73
CA ALA A 242 -34.53 -24.66 14.85
C ALA A 242 -33.14 -24.77 15.54
N ALA A 243 -33.03 -25.58 16.58
CA ALA A 243 -31.76 -25.86 17.26
C ALA A 243 -30.88 -26.98 16.63
N PRO A 244 -31.39 -27.93 15.80
CA PRO A 244 -30.49 -28.91 15.15
C PRO A 244 -30.03 -28.51 13.74
N LEU A 245 -30.70 -27.60 13.04
CA LEU A 245 -30.41 -27.35 11.61
C LEU A 245 -29.31 -26.31 11.35
N LEU A 246 -29.02 -25.39 12.28
CA LEU A 246 -27.87 -24.50 12.19
C LEU A 246 -26.55 -25.15 12.67
N ARG A 247 -26.61 -26.33 13.30
CA ARG A 247 -25.41 -27.16 13.55
C ARG A 247 -25.01 -27.98 12.32
N ALA A 248 -25.93 -28.18 11.36
CA ALA A 248 -25.70 -28.96 10.13
C ALA A 248 -25.21 -28.13 8.93
N GLU A 249 -25.37 -26.79 8.94
CA GLU A 249 -24.81 -25.91 7.91
C GLU A 249 -23.35 -25.50 8.19
N SER A 250 -22.95 -25.39 9.46
CA SER A 250 -21.57 -25.09 9.84
C SER A 250 -20.57 -26.18 9.45
N GLU A 251 -21.03 -27.43 9.26
CA GLU A 251 -20.18 -28.55 8.86
C GLU A 251 -19.84 -28.60 7.35
N ARG A 252 -20.54 -27.83 6.50
CA ARG A 252 -20.35 -27.89 5.04
C ARG A 252 -19.30 -26.91 4.51
N SER A 253 -19.01 -25.83 5.24
CA SER A 253 -17.96 -24.86 4.87
C SER A 253 -16.54 -25.30 5.22
N ALA A 254 -16.39 -26.23 6.18
CA ALA A 254 -15.08 -26.73 6.60
C ALA A 254 -14.46 -27.79 5.66
N ARG A 255 -15.23 -28.36 4.71
CA ARG A 255 -14.75 -29.43 3.82
C ARG A 255 -14.33 -28.98 2.42
N ARG A 256 -14.54 -27.71 2.05
CA ARG A 256 -14.11 -27.16 0.75
C ARG A 256 -12.71 -26.54 0.78
N LEU A 257 -12.18 -26.20 1.94
CA LEU A 257 -10.82 -25.65 2.04
C LEU A 257 -9.74 -26.74 2.08
N THR A 258 -10.04 -27.91 2.65
CA THR A 258 -9.05 -29.00 2.81
C THR A 258 -8.79 -29.78 1.52
N ARG A 259 -9.76 -29.88 0.59
CA ARG A 259 -9.55 -30.61 -0.67
C ARG A 259 -8.67 -29.87 -1.68
N VAL A 260 -8.61 -28.54 -1.61
CA VAL A 260 -7.78 -27.73 -2.52
C VAL A 260 -6.31 -27.83 -2.13
N THR A 261 -6.01 -27.88 -0.83
CA THR A 261 -4.64 -28.00 -0.34
C THR A 261 -4.01 -29.34 -0.70
N PHE A 262 -4.75 -30.45 -0.55
CA PHE A 262 -4.24 -31.79 -0.94
C PHE A 262 -4.12 -31.97 -2.46
N ALA A 263 -4.98 -31.34 -3.26
CA ALA A 263 -4.86 -31.38 -4.72
C ALA A 263 -3.62 -30.61 -5.21
N LEU A 264 -3.26 -29.50 -4.56
CA LEU A 264 -2.06 -28.71 -4.90
C LEU A 264 -0.75 -29.42 -4.55
N THR A 265 -0.65 -30.09 -3.39
CA THR A 265 0.54 -30.88 -3.04
C THR A 265 0.69 -32.12 -3.90
N GLY A 266 -0.42 -32.81 -4.22
CA GLY A 266 -0.40 -33.94 -5.15
C GLY A 266 0.09 -33.53 -6.55
N LEU A 267 -0.39 -32.39 -7.06
CA LEU A 267 0.04 -31.85 -8.36
C LEU A 267 1.53 -31.48 -8.36
N PHE A 268 2.05 -30.88 -7.28
CA PHE A 268 3.47 -30.51 -7.17
C PHE A 268 4.38 -31.75 -7.15
N ALA A 269 4.00 -32.79 -6.41
CA ALA A 269 4.72 -34.07 -6.42
C ALA A 269 4.70 -34.72 -7.81
N LEU A 270 3.57 -34.67 -8.52
CA LEU A 270 3.43 -35.25 -9.85
C LEU A 270 4.23 -34.48 -10.91
N VAL A 271 4.28 -33.15 -10.84
CA VAL A 271 5.15 -32.32 -11.69
C VAL A 271 6.62 -32.59 -11.40
N THR A 272 6.99 -32.73 -10.13
CA THR A 272 8.38 -33.06 -9.74
C THR A 272 8.78 -34.44 -10.24
N LEU A 273 7.89 -35.43 -10.14
CA LEU A 273 8.10 -36.78 -10.66
C LEU A 273 8.14 -36.81 -12.19
N SER A 274 7.26 -36.06 -12.88
CA SER A 274 7.31 -35.92 -14.34
C SER A 274 8.62 -35.29 -14.81
N VAL A 275 9.15 -34.28 -14.12
CA VAL A 275 10.47 -33.70 -14.45
C VAL A 275 11.59 -34.72 -14.23
N ALA A 276 11.49 -35.57 -13.20
CA ALA A 276 12.47 -36.63 -12.96
C ALA A 276 12.39 -37.79 -13.98
N VAL A 277 11.20 -38.11 -14.49
CA VAL A 277 10.99 -39.20 -15.45
C VAL A 277 11.25 -38.76 -16.91
N VAL A 278 11.01 -37.48 -17.23
CA VAL A 278 11.20 -36.91 -18.58
C VAL A 278 12.59 -36.33 -18.80
N ALA A 279 13.45 -36.28 -17.77
CA ALA A 279 14.88 -36.03 -17.96
C ALA A 279 15.57 -37.36 -18.34
N PRO A 280 15.83 -37.65 -19.64
CA PRO A 280 16.73 -38.73 -19.96
C PRO A 280 18.10 -38.38 -19.39
N ASP A 281 18.68 -39.36 -18.69
CA ASP A 281 20.05 -39.40 -18.22
C ASP A 281 21.00 -38.77 -19.25
N ARG A 282 21.34 -37.49 -19.07
CA ARG A 282 22.56 -36.93 -19.64
C ARG A 282 23.57 -37.03 -18.53
N GLY A 283 24.20 -38.21 -18.46
CA GLY A 283 25.42 -38.40 -17.73
C GLY A 283 26.34 -37.20 -17.99
N ALA A 284 26.64 -36.48 -16.92
CA ALA A 284 27.67 -35.47 -16.95
C ALA A 284 28.97 -36.15 -17.43
N PRO A 285 29.69 -35.59 -18.42
CA PRO A 285 30.99 -36.13 -18.78
C PRO A 285 31.93 -36.03 -17.57
N PRO A 286 32.78 -37.04 -17.30
CA PRO A 286 33.70 -36.98 -16.17
C PRO A 286 34.60 -35.76 -16.32
N TRP A 287 34.70 -35.00 -15.24
CA TRP A 287 35.60 -33.86 -15.07
C TRP A 287 37.02 -34.25 -15.51
N GLN A 288 37.45 -33.77 -16.67
CA GLN A 288 38.84 -33.87 -17.09
C GLN A 288 39.63 -32.82 -16.31
N ARG A 289 40.60 -33.28 -15.51
CA ARG A 289 41.65 -32.41 -14.95
C ARG A 289 42.34 -31.71 -16.13
N PRO A 290 42.44 -30.37 -16.17
CA PRO A 290 43.26 -29.72 -17.17
C PRO A 290 44.71 -30.15 -16.96
N LEU A 291 45.26 -30.87 -17.94
CA LEU A 291 46.71 -31.07 -18.09
C LEU A 291 47.32 -29.68 -18.25
N VAL A 292 47.99 -29.20 -17.20
CA VAL A 292 48.93 -28.09 -17.29
C VAL A 292 50.08 -28.60 -18.17
N THR A 293 50.01 -28.32 -19.46
CA THR A 293 51.18 -28.39 -20.33
C THR A 293 52.09 -27.25 -19.93
N ALA A 294 53.12 -27.56 -19.15
CA ALA A 294 54.21 -26.63 -18.88
C ALA A 294 54.80 -26.18 -20.23
N PRO A 295 54.99 -24.87 -20.47
CA PRO A 295 55.81 -24.43 -21.59
C PRO A 295 57.25 -24.90 -21.33
N VAL A 296 57.81 -25.60 -22.31
CA VAL A 296 59.23 -25.92 -22.40
C VAL A 296 60.01 -24.61 -22.37
N ALA A 297 60.74 -24.38 -21.27
CA ALA A 297 61.70 -23.29 -21.18
C ALA A 297 63.00 -23.72 -21.89
N PRO A 298 63.56 -22.88 -22.79
CA PRO A 298 64.88 -23.15 -23.36
C PRO A 298 65.97 -22.95 -22.29
N ASP A 299 66.90 -23.90 -22.24
CA ASP A 299 68.10 -23.89 -21.38
C ASP A 299 68.90 -22.59 -21.56
N GLY A 300 69.03 -21.83 -20.47
CA GLY A 300 69.91 -20.67 -20.37
C GLY A 300 70.52 -20.60 -18.96
N PRO A 301 71.86 -20.52 -18.82
CA PRO A 301 72.50 -20.56 -17.51
C PRO A 301 72.27 -19.25 -16.74
N VAL A 302 71.62 -19.34 -15.57
CA VAL A 302 71.44 -18.23 -14.64
C VAL A 302 72.61 -18.19 -13.66
N GLN A 303 73.38 -17.11 -13.72
CA GLN A 303 74.49 -16.82 -12.80
C GLN A 303 73.96 -16.44 -11.39
N PRO A 304 74.66 -16.84 -10.31
CA PRO A 304 74.27 -16.48 -8.94
C PRO A 304 74.56 -15.01 -8.65
N ARG A 305 73.52 -14.26 -8.29
CA ARG A 305 73.60 -12.84 -7.92
C ARG A 305 73.83 -12.73 -6.41
N GLU A 306 75.01 -12.26 -6.05
CA GLU A 306 75.47 -12.06 -4.67
C GLU A 306 74.55 -11.10 -3.89
N ALA A 307 74.30 -11.48 -2.64
CA ALA A 307 73.62 -10.68 -1.64
C ALA A 307 74.49 -9.48 -1.26
N ARG A 308 74.06 -8.27 -1.64
CA ARG A 308 74.69 -7.03 -1.20
C ARG A 308 73.81 -6.36 -0.13
N LEU A 309 74.24 -6.57 1.10
CA LEU A 309 73.84 -5.86 2.32
C LEU A 309 74.00 -4.34 2.11
N LEU A 310 73.02 -3.56 2.54
CA LEU A 310 73.18 -2.12 2.77
C LEU A 310 73.21 -1.85 4.29
N PRO A 311 74.16 -1.03 4.79
CA PRO A 311 74.38 -0.83 6.21
C PRO A 311 73.53 0.31 6.80
N GLU A 312 73.44 0.25 8.12
CA GLU A 312 72.72 1.17 9.02
C GLU A 312 73.28 2.60 9.14
N ALA A 313 72.38 3.48 9.58
CA ALA A 313 72.55 4.57 10.56
C ALA A 313 73.81 5.45 10.52
N ARG A 314 73.59 6.74 10.20
CA ARG A 314 73.56 7.83 11.19
C ARG A 314 72.92 9.09 10.60
#